data_AF-A0A6M2ATU9-F1
#
_entry.id   AF-A0A6M2ATU9-F1
#
_cell.length_a   1.000
_cell.length_b   1.000
_cell.length_c   1.000
_cell.angle_alpha   90.00
_cell.angle_beta   90.00
_cell.angle_gamma   90.00
#
_symmetry.space_group_name_H-M   'P 1'
#
loop_
_entity.id
_entity.type
_entity.pdbx_description
1 polymer ?
#
loop_
_entity_poly.entity_id
_entity_poly.type
_entity_poly.pdbx_seq_one_letter_code
_entity_poly.pdbx_strand_id
1 'polypeptide(L)'
;MNENFYIKHQDHLKLYVLWKDKINFENAMTRKQLPFYSEVKEQAFLDGGIRYFILETDRQKVDSLLIENDIVASIETIPNQDFRDIKKFYNVYAWVAVSIVVLIALALIIEFIVFND
;
A
#
# COMPACT_ATOMS: atom_id res chain seq x y z
N MET A 1 -23.05 -18.60 -6.74
CA MET A 1 -22.08 -19.68 -6.46
C MET A 1 -20.70 -19.04 -6.58
N ASN A 2 -19.92 -19.00 -5.50
CA ASN A 2 -18.68 -18.21 -5.48
C ASN A 2 -17.60 -19.00 -6.24
N GLU A 3 -17.25 -18.58 -7.46
CA GLU A 3 -16.63 -19.45 -8.48
C GLU A 3 -15.26 -20.04 -8.11
N ASN A 4 -14.62 -19.61 -7.03
CA ASN A 4 -13.31 -20.12 -6.61
C ASN A 4 -13.22 -20.50 -5.12
N PHE A 5 -14.35 -20.78 -4.46
CA PHE A 5 -14.37 -21.14 -3.03
C PHE A 5 -13.52 -22.38 -2.68
N TYR A 6 -13.32 -23.28 -3.64
CA TYR A 6 -12.50 -24.48 -3.47
C TYR A 6 -11.03 -24.16 -3.12
N ILE A 7 -10.52 -22.98 -3.52
CA ILE A 7 -9.15 -22.54 -3.24
C ILE A 7 -8.90 -22.46 -1.72
N LYS A 8 -9.92 -22.07 -0.93
CA LYS A 8 -9.82 -22.00 0.55
C LYS A 8 -9.63 -23.38 1.20
N HIS A 9 -9.98 -24.46 0.50
CA HIS A 9 -9.93 -25.85 1.00
C HIS A 9 -8.71 -26.62 0.49
N GLN A 10 -7.87 -25.99 -0.32
CA GLN A 10 -6.61 -26.54 -0.84
C GLN A 10 -5.42 -25.78 -0.23
N ASP A 11 -4.19 -26.21 -0.53
CA ASP A 11 -3.01 -25.43 -0.21
C ASP A 11 -3.05 -24.10 -0.94
N HIS A 12 -3.15 -23.02 -0.15
CA HIS A 12 -3.36 -21.69 -0.66
C HIS A 12 -2.46 -20.67 0.04
N LEU A 13 -2.01 -19.71 -0.77
CA LEU A 13 -1.37 -18.51 -0.31
C LEU A 13 -2.42 -17.46 0.02
N LYS A 14 -2.24 -16.78 1.14
CA LYS A 14 -3.01 -15.58 1.47
C LYS A 14 -2.19 -14.35 1.09
N LEU A 15 -2.81 -13.51 0.28
CA LEU A 15 -2.23 -12.28 -0.24
C LEU A 15 -3.09 -11.09 0.19
N TYR A 16 -2.47 -10.07 0.77
CA TYR A 16 -3.10 -8.82 1.15
C TYR A 16 -2.73 -7.74 0.15
N VAL A 17 -3.66 -7.38 -0.70
CA VAL A 17 -3.48 -6.32 -1.71
C VAL A 17 -4.03 -5.01 -1.16
N LEU A 18 -3.29 -3.91 -1.28
CA LEU A 18 -3.79 -2.60 -0.83
C LEU A 18 -5.04 -2.18 -1.62
N TRP A 19 -5.97 -1.47 -0.97
CA TRP A 19 -7.20 -0.99 -1.63
C TRP A 19 -6.94 -0.20 -2.91
N LYS A 20 -5.87 0.61 -2.91
CA LYS A 20 -5.47 1.43 -4.07
C LYS A 20 -5.14 0.58 -5.31
N ASP A 21 -4.66 -0.65 -5.11
CA ASP A 21 -4.20 -1.53 -6.19
C ASP A 21 -5.18 -2.66 -6.52
N LYS A 22 -6.32 -2.72 -5.83
CA LYS A 22 -7.37 -3.75 -6.01
C LYS A 22 -7.74 -3.96 -7.48
N ILE A 23 -8.11 -2.88 -8.17
CA ILE A 23 -8.63 -2.95 -9.54
C ILE A 23 -7.54 -3.46 -10.49
N ASN A 24 -6.31 -3.00 -10.29
CA ASN A 24 -5.18 -3.44 -11.11
C ASN A 24 -4.86 -4.92 -10.89
N PHE A 25 -4.90 -5.37 -9.63
CA PHE A 25 -4.73 -6.77 -9.27
C PHE A 25 -5.79 -7.68 -9.90
N GLU A 26 -7.08 -7.38 -9.71
CA GLU A 26 -8.17 -8.20 -10.25
C GLU A 26 -8.12 -8.25 -11.78
N ASN A 27 -7.80 -7.13 -12.43
CA ASN A 27 -7.62 -7.07 -13.88
C ASN A 27 -6.43 -7.92 -14.35
N ALA A 28 -5.28 -7.82 -13.69
CA ALA A 28 -4.08 -8.56 -14.06
C ALA A 28 -4.28 -10.08 -13.89
N MET A 29 -4.87 -10.50 -12.78
CA MET A 29 -5.22 -11.90 -12.52
C MET A 29 -6.20 -12.44 -13.57
N THR A 30 -7.25 -11.68 -13.90
CA THR A 30 -8.24 -12.05 -14.91
C THR A 30 -7.62 -12.17 -16.30
N ARG A 31 -6.76 -11.23 -16.71
CA ARG A 31 -6.07 -11.27 -18.02
C ARG A 31 -5.18 -12.50 -18.18
N LYS A 32 -4.54 -12.94 -17.10
CA LYS A 32 -3.69 -14.14 -17.08
C LYS A 32 -4.47 -15.43 -16.76
N GLN A 33 -5.80 -15.33 -16.61
CA GLN A 33 -6.69 -16.44 -16.25
C GLN A 33 -6.25 -17.16 -14.98
N LEU A 34 -5.70 -16.42 -14.02
CA LEU A 34 -5.26 -16.96 -12.74
C LEU A 34 -6.45 -16.98 -11.77
N PRO A 35 -6.83 -18.14 -11.23
CA PRO A 35 -7.96 -18.23 -10.32
C PRO A 35 -7.59 -17.61 -8.96
N PHE A 36 -8.48 -16.77 -8.44
CA PHE A 36 -8.35 -16.17 -7.12
C PHE A 36 -9.72 -16.16 -6.42
N TYR A 37 -9.68 -16.17 -5.09
CA TYR A 37 -10.86 -16.05 -4.24
C TYR A 37 -10.70 -14.86 -3.29
N SER A 38 -11.75 -14.07 -3.10
CA SER A 38 -11.79 -13.00 -2.10
C SER A 38 -13.06 -13.11 -1.26
N GLU A 39 -12.90 -12.95 0.05
CA GLU A 39 -14.02 -13.03 0.99
C GLU A 39 -14.33 -11.65 1.56
N VAL A 40 -15.08 -10.86 0.79
CA VAL A 40 -15.39 -9.46 1.12
C VAL A 40 -16.22 -9.34 2.42
N LYS A 41 -16.93 -10.41 2.82
CA LYS A 41 -17.81 -10.39 4.01
C LYS A 41 -17.08 -10.59 5.34
N GLU A 42 -15.92 -11.24 5.36
CA GLU A 42 -15.13 -11.50 6.58
C GLU A 42 -13.87 -10.62 6.68
N GLN A 43 -13.71 -9.66 5.77
CA GLN A 43 -12.57 -8.75 5.81
C GLN A 43 -12.75 -7.72 6.93
N ALA A 44 -11.87 -7.77 7.93
CA ALA A 44 -11.69 -6.66 8.84
C ALA A 44 -11.23 -5.45 8.02
N PHE A 45 -12.12 -4.48 7.82
CA PHE A 45 -11.86 -3.21 7.12
C PHE A 45 -10.72 -2.37 7.73
N LEU A 46 -10.12 -2.84 8.82
CA LEU A 46 -9.19 -2.09 9.66
C LEU A 46 -7.75 -2.06 9.12
N ASP A 47 -7.37 -2.93 8.17
CA ASP A 47 -5.96 -3.15 7.81
C ASP A 47 -5.55 -2.62 6.40
N GLY A 48 -6.33 -1.71 5.82
CA GLY A 48 -5.90 -0.97 4.62
C GLY A 48 -5.72 -1.81 3.34
N GLY A 49 -6.15 -3.07 3.32
CA GLY A 49 -6.11 -3.94 2.14
C GLY A 49 -7.22 -4.99 2.10
N ILE A 50 -7.26 -5.74 1.00
CA ILE A 50 -8.20 -6.82 0.69
C ILE A 50 -7.42 -8.13 0.71
N ARG A 51 -7.95 -9.12 1.43
CA ARG A 51 -7.37 -10.47 1.50
C ARG A 51 -7.87 -11.32 0.34
N TYR A 52 -6.93 -11.78 -0.47
CA TYR A 52 -7.11 -12.72 -1.56
C TYR A 52 -6.48 -14.07 -1.20
N PHE A 53 -7.12 -15.14 -1.67
CA PHE A 53 -6.64 -16.51 -1.56
C PHE A 53 -6.31 -17.00 -2.95
N ILE A 54 -5.11 -17.57 -3.10
CA ILE A 54 -4.56 -18.01 -4.38
C ILE A 54 -3.96 -19.39 -4.19
N LEU A 55 -3.99 -20.23 -5.22
CA LEU A 55 -3.37 -21.56 -5.16
C LEU A 55 -1.85 -21.45 -4.99
N GLU A 56 -1.27 -22.26 -4.10
CA GLU A 56 0.19 -22.26 -3.88
C GLU A 56 0.95 -22.63 -5.18
N THR A 57 0.35 -23.46 -6.04
CA THR A 57 0.90 -23.82 -7.36
C THR A 57 1.11 -22.63 -8.29
N ASP A 58 0.31 -21.57 -8.13
CA ASP A 58 0.38 -20.37 -8.97
C ASP A 58 1.18 -19.24 -8.31
N ARG A 59 1.76 -19.48 -7.13
CA ARG A 59 2.53 -18.50 -6.37
C ARG A 59 3.59 -17.79 -7.21
N GLN A 60 4.43 -18.53 -7.93
CA GLN A 60 5.50 -17.92 -8.74
C GLN A 60 4.95 -17.04 -9.88
N LYS A 61 3.80 -17.44 -10.47
CA LYS A 61 3.16 -16.66 -11.54
C LYS A 61 2.56 -15.37 -10.99
N VAL A 62 1.95 -15.44 -9.80
CA VAL A 62 1.39 -14.26 -9.14
C VAL A 62 2.50 -13.32 -8.68
N ASP A 63 3.57 -13.84 -8.10
CA ASP A 63 4.69 -13.02 -7.62
C ASP A 63 5.32 -12.22 -8.77
N SER A 64 5.54 -12.88 -9.91
CA SER A 64 6.00 -12.22 -11.13
C SER A 64 5.01 -11.14 -11.61
N LEU A 65 3.71 -11.43 -11.56
CA LEU A 65 2.65 -10.50 -11.98
C LEU A 65 2.57 -9.26 -11.07
N LEU A 66 2.75 -9.43 -9.76
CA LEU A 66 2.76 -8.32 -8.80
C LEU A 66 3.93 -7.38 -9.08
N ILE A 67 5.11 -7.93 -9.34
CA ILE A 67 6.32 -7.15 -9.67
C ILE A 67 6.13 -6.43 -11.02
N GLU A 68 5.65 -7.13 -12.05
CA GLU A 68 5.44 -6.55 -13.39
C GLU A 68 4.45 -5.38 -13.41
N ASN A 69 3.43 -5.42 -12.54
CA ASN A 69 2.36 -4.42 -12.50
C ASN A 69 2.54 -3.40 -11.35
N ASP A 70 3.68 -3.43 -10.65
CA ASP A 70 3.99 -2.58 -9.49
C ASP A 70 2.89 -2.59 -8.41
N ILE A 71 2.26 -3.75 -8.21
CA ILE A 71 1.16 -3.94 -7.25
C ILE A 71 1.75 -4.15 -5.86
N VAL A 72 1.35 -3.32 -4.90
CA VAL A 72 1.78 -3.49 -3.51
C VAL A 72 0.90 -4.52 -2.83
N ALA A 73 1.49 -5.66 -2.50
CA ALA A 73 0.83 -6.74 -1.80
C ALA A 73 1.75 -7.43 -0.79
N SER A 74 1.16 -7.93 0.30
CA SER A 74 1.85 -8.67 1.36
C SER A 74 1.37 -10.09 1.43
N ILE A 75 2.31 -10.98 1.70
CA ILE A 75 2.01 -12.33 2.15
C ILE A 75 1.86 -12.28 3.68
N GLU A 76 1.10 -13.19 4.30
CA GLU A 76 0.91 -13.24 5.79
C GLU A 76 2.21 -13.12 6.60
N THR A 77 3.35 -13.50 6.03
CA THR A 77 4.65 -13.50 6.71
C THR A 77 5.41 -12.16 6.65
N ILE A 78 5.02 -11.22 5.78
CA ILE A 78 5.74 -9.95 5.60
C ILE A 78 4.73 -8.79 5.60
N PRO A 79 4.65 -7.98 6.66
CA PRO A 79 3.67 -6.90 6.76
C PRO A 79 3.86 -5.82 5.68
N ASN A 80 2.72 -5.32 5.16
CA ASN A 80 2.61 -4.28 4.14
C ASN A 80 3.03 -2.92 4.72
N GLN A 81 4.32 -2.70 4.94
CA GLN A 81 4.83 -1.34 5.08
C GLN A 81 5.23 -0.84 3.70
N ASP A 82 4.31 -0.15 3.02
CA ASP A 82 4.64 0.56 1.79
C ASP A 82 5.55 1.75 2.11
N PHE A 83 6.86 1.50 2.05
CA PHE A 83 7.90 2.50 2.29
C PHE A 83 7.81 3.70 1.33
N ARG A 84 7.08 3.59 0.21
CA ARG A 84 6.93 4.69 -0.76
C ARG A 84 6.00 5.79 -0.24
N ASP A 85 4.98 5.42 0.52
CA ASP A 85 4.06 6.40 1.12
C ASP A 85 4.76 7.17 2.25
N ILE A 86 5.59 6.48 3.04
CA ILE A 86 6.43 7.09 4.09
C ILE A 86 7.37 8.17 3.48
N LYS A 87 7.98 7.89 2.33
CA LYS A 87 8.90 8.84 1.65
C LYS A 87 8.20 10.14 1.24
N LYS A 88 6.93 10.10 0.85
CA LYS A 88 6.16 11.31 0.51
C LYS A 88 5.87 12.16 1.74
N PHE A 89 5.55 11.53 2.87
CA PHE A 89 5.35 12.23 4.14
C PHE A 89 6.62 12.93 4.63
N TYR A 90 7.81 12.34 4.43
CA TYR A 90 9.08 12.98 4.79
C TYR A 90 9.32 14.29 4.03
N ASN A 91 8.99 14.36 2.75
CA ASN A 91 9.15 15.59 1.98
C ASN A 91 8.23 16.72 2.49
N VAL A 92 6.99 16.39 2.82
CA VAL A 92 6.04 17.36 3.39
C VAL A 92 6.54 17.83 4.77
N TYR A 93 6.97 16.90 5.62
CA TYR A 93 7.51 17.22 6.94
C TYR A 93 8.74 18.13 6.87
N ALA A 94 9.65 17.86 5.93
CA ALA A 94 10.83 18.68 5.68
C ALA A 94 10.45 20.12 5.26
N TRP A 95 9.47 20.28 4.36
CA TRP A 95 8.97 21.60 3.95
C TRP A 95 8.33 22.38 5.11
N VAL A 96 7.59 21.70 5.98
CA VAL A 96 7.01 22.31 7.19
C VAL A 96 8.11 22.78 8.14
N ALA A 97 9.12 21.95 8.39
CA ALA A 97 10.25 22.30 9.25
C ALA A 97 11.02 23.52 8.72
N VAL A 98 11.32 23.57 7.42
CA VAL A 98 11.95 24.72 6.77
C VAL A 98 11.11 25.98 6.93
N SER A 99 9.79 25.88 6.74
CA SER A 99 8.88 27.03 6.87
C SER A 99 8.90 27.63 8.28
N ILE A 100 8.94 26.80 9.32
CA ILE A 100 9.04 27.24 10.71
C ILE A 100 10.35 28.00 10.96
N VAL A 101 11.48 27.46 10.48
CA VAL A 101 12.79 28.12 10.62
C VAL A 101 12.82 29.48 9.94
N VAL A 102 12.24 29.59 8.74
CA VAL A 102 12.14 30.86 8.00
C VAL A 102 11.27 31.88 8.77
N LEU A 103 10.14 31.45 9.34
CA LEU A 103 9.28 32.33 10.14
C LEU A 103 9.98 32.86 11.39
N ILE A 104 10.73 32.00 12.10
CA ILE A 104 11.52 32.41 13.26
C ILE A 104 12.60 33.41 12.85
N ALA A 105 13.33 33.13 11.76
CA ALA A 105 14.36 34.04 11.27
C ALA A 105 13.78 35.40 10.88
N LEU A 106 12.63 35.44 10.21
CA LEU A 106 11.93 36.68 9.85
C LEU A 106 11.49 37.46 11.10
N ALA A 107 10.94 36.79 12.11
CA ALA A 107 10.54 37.42 13.35
C ALA A 107 11.74 38.09 14.06
N LEU A 108 12.88 37.39 14.13
CA LEU A 108 14.11 37.93 14.72
C LEU A 108 14.68 39.11 13.92
N ILE A 109 14.62 39.06 12.59
CA ILE A 109 15.06 40.17 11.72
C ILE A 109 14.16 41.39 11.92
N ILE A 110 12.84 41.20 12.00
CA ILE A 110 11.89 42.29 12.25
C ILE A 110 12.14 42.89 13.63
N GLU A 111 12.30 42.05 14.67
CA GLU A 111 12.61 42.52 16.02
C GLU A 111 13.92 43.31 16.03
N PHE A 112 14.97 42.81 15.39
CA PHE A 112 16.25 43.48 15.28
C PHE A 112 16.15 44.83 14.55
N ILE A 113 15.40 44.92 13.46
CA ILE A 113 15.22 46.18 12.73
C ILE A 113 14.39 47.17 13.55
N VAL A 114 13.32 46.72 14.20
CA VAL A 114 12.42 47.60 14.98
C VAL A 114 13.05 48.11 16.28
N PHE A 115 13.91 47.32 16.94
CA PHE A 115 14.55 47.72 18.19
C PHE A 115 15.89 48.46 18.02
N ASN A 116 16.47 48.44 16.81
CA ASN A 116 17.80 48.99 16.55
C ASN A 116 17.76 50.23 15.62
N ASP A 117 16.56 50.77 15.38
CA ASP A 117 16.25 52.07 14.75
C ASP A 117 15.67 53.01 15.84
#